data_AF-A0A553SCZ6-F1
#
_entry.id   AF-A0A553SCZ6-F1
#
_cell.length_a   1.000
_cell.length_b   1.000
_cell.length_c   1.000
_cell.angle_alpha   90.00
_cell.angle_beta   90.00
_cell.angle_gamma   90.00
#
_symmetry.space_group_name_H-M   'P 1'
#
loop_
_entity.id
_entity.type
_entity.pdbx_description
1 polymer ?
#
loop_
_entity_poly.entity_id
_entity_poly.type
_entity_poly.pdbx_seq_one_letter_code
_entity_poly.pdbx_strand_id
1 'polypeptide(L)' 'MRYIIGVFFLLLAMWQFWMTKRSFTGLRRNGNENTSPFIMLGQWHSLSLAIGFLIVAIACFFVDISSLY' A
#
# COMPACT_ATOMS: atom_id res chain seq x y z
N MET A 1 -12.00 -5.33 18.91
CA MET A 1 -11.25 -4.17 18.36
C MET A 1 -10.26 -4.56 17.26
N ARG A 2 -9.55 -5.69 17.37
CA ARG A 2 -8.59 -6.19 16.36
C ARG A 2 -9.11 -6.25 14.92
N TYR A 3 -10.31 -6.82 14.72
CA TYR A 3 -10.92 -6.92 13.39
C TYR A 3 -11.26 -5.56 12.74
N ILE A 4 -11.65 -4.56 13.54
CA ILE A 4 -11.95 -3.21 13.04
C ILE A 4 -10.65 -2.55 12.53
N ILE A 5 -9.56 -2.72 13.28
CA ILE A 5 -8.22 -2.24 12.87
C ILE A 5 -7.76 -2.97 11.60
N GLY A 6 -7.95 -4.30 11.52
CA GLY A 6 -7.65 -5.09 10.33
C GLY A 6 -8.42 -4.63 9.08
N VAL A 7 -9.73 -4.39 9.20
CA VAL A 7 -10.56 -3.86 8.10
C VAL A 7 -10.09 -2.47 7.67
N PHE A 8 -9.74 -1.60 8.62
CA PHE A 8 -9.24 -0.26 8.32
C PHE A 8 -7.92 -0.30 7.53
N PHE A 9 -6.96 -1.13 7.96
CA PHE A 9 -5.71 -1.31 7.24
C PHE A 9 -5.89 -1.99 5.88
N LEU A 10 -6.86 -2.90 5.74
CA LEU A 10 -7.22 -3.50 4.46
C LEU A 10 -7.72 -2.44 3.45
N LEU A 11 -8.63 -1.56 3.89
CA LEU A 11 -9.16 -0.46 3.08
C LEU A 11 -8.05 0.53 2.70
N LEU A 12 -7.15 0.86 3.64
CA LEU A 12 -5.97 1.68 3.36
C LEU A 12 -5.04 1.04 2.33
N ALA A 13 -4.78 -0.27 2.43
CA ALA A 13 -3.96 -0.97 1.45
C ALA A 13 -4.61 -0.93 0.05
N MET A 14 -5.92 -1.18 -0.04
CA MET A 14 -6.67 -1.08 -1.31
C MET A 14 -6.61 0.34 -1.90
N TRP A 15 -6.79 1.36 -1.07
CA TRP A 15 -6.66 2.76 -1.47
C TRP A 15 -5.26 3.07 -1.99
N GLN A 16 -4.23 2.61 -1.28
CA GLN A 16 -2.83 2.81 -1.65
C GLN A 16 -2.51 2.17 -3.01
N PHE A 17 -3.04 0.97 -3.27
CA PHE A 17 -2.92 0.31 -4.57
C PHE A 17 -3.60 1.11 -5.69
N TRP A 18 -4.78 1.68 -5.42
CA TRP A 18 -5.49 2.48 -6.41
C TRP A 18 -4.75 3.79 -6.74
N MET A 19 -4.26 4.50 -5.72
CA MET A 19 -3.46 5.71 -5.90
C MET A 19 -2.15 5.43 -6.64
N THR A 20 -1.47 4.32 -6.31
CA THR A 20 -0.26 3.89 -7.02
C THR A 20 -0.55 3.59 -8.49
N LYS A 21 -1.63 2.85 -8.80
CA LYS A 21 -2.05 2.60 -10.19
C LYS A 21 -2.38 3.88 -10.95
N ARG A 22 -3.13 4.80 -10.34
CA ARG A 22 -3.50 6.09 -10.93
C ARG A 22 -2.25 6.93 -11.24
N SER A 23 -1.33 6.97 -10.29
CA SER A 23 -0.08 7.72 -10.41
C SER A 23 0.80 7.12 -11.51
N PHE A 24 0.90 5.78 -11.61
CA PHE A 24 1.61 5.07 -12.67
C PHE A 24 0.98 5.27 -14.07
N THR A 25 -0.35 5.28 -14.18
CA THR A 25 -1.03 5.57 -15.47
C THR A 25 -0.90 7.04 -15.87
N GLY A 26 -0.92 7.97 -14.91
CA GLY A 26 -0.63 9.38 -15.15
C GLY A 26 0.78 9.59 -15.69
N LEU A 27 1.77 8.90 -15.13
CA LEU A 27 3.15 8.90 -15.61
C LEU A 27 3.31 8.23 -16.98
N ARG A 28 2.61 7.13 -17.26
CA ARG A 28 2.63 6.51 -18.60
C ARG A 28 2.04 7.40 -19.68
N ARG A 29 1.05 8.23 -19.34
CA ARG A 29 0.32 9.08 -20.30
C ARG A 29 0.97 10.45 -20.50
N ASN A 30 1.59 11.01 -19.47
CA ASN A 30 2.24 12.33 -19.49
C ASN A 30 3.76 12.27 -19.31
N GLY A 31 4.36 11.08 -19.35
CA GLY A 31 5.78 10.86 -19.17
C GLY A 31 6.57 11.44 -20.35
N ASN A 32 7.06 12.66 -20.18
CA ASN A 32 7.97 13.33 -21.10
C ASN A 32 9.42 13.28 -20.54
N GLU A 33 10.41 13.73 -21.31
CA GLU A 33 11.85 13.78 -20.94
C GLU A 33 12.15 14.55 -19.64
N ASN A 34 11.22 15.38 -19.16
CA ASN A 34 11.30 16.09 -17.87
C ASN A 34 10.85 15.25 -16.67
N THR A 35 10.40 14.01 -16.87
CA THR A 35 9.94 13.14 -15.79
C THR A 35 11.14 12.58 -15.06
N SER A 36 11.34 13.03 -13.82
CA SER A 36 12.45 12.60 -13.00
C SER A 36 12.49 11.07 -12.85
N PRO A 37 13.63 10.40 -13.09
CA PRO A 37 13.77 8.95 -12.92
C PRO A 37 13.50 8.52 -11.46
N PHE A 38 13.63 9.44 -10.50
CA PHE A 38 13.27 9.22 -9.10
C PHE A 38 11.78 8.99 -8.86
N ILE A 39 10.90 9.37 -9.80
CA ILE A 39 9.48 9.09 -9.67
C ILE A 39 9.20 7.58 -9.71
N MET A 40 9.98 6.81 -10.47
CA MET A 40 9.86 5.35 -10.48
C MET A 40 10.22 4.74 -9.11
N LEU A 41 11.21 5.30 -8.42
CA LEU A 41 11.57 4.94 -7.05
C LEU A 41 10.48 5.34 -6.04
N GLY A 42 9.83 6.49 -6.25
CA GLY A 42 8.68 6.93 -5.44
C GLY A 42 7.46 6.00 -5.58
N GLN A 43 7.21 5.48 -6.79
CA GLN A 43 6.17 4.45 -7.01
C GLN A 43 6.55 3.13 -6.34
N TRP A 44 7.82 2.72 -6.42
CA TRP A 44 8.31 1.53 -5.74
C TRP A 44 8.06 1.59 -4.22
N HIS A 45 8.44 2.71 -3.58
CA HIS A 45 8.18 2.94 -2.17
C HIS A 45 6.69 2.95 -1.81
N SER A 46 5.85 3.54 -2.66
CA SER A 46 4.38 3.54 -2.47
C SER A 46 3.80 2.12 -2.48
N LEU A 47 4.35 1.26 -3.35
CA LEU A 47 3.96 -0.14 -3.47
C LEU A 47 4.46 -0.98 -2.28
N SER A 48 5.69 -0.74 -1.81
CA SER A 48 6.22 -1.36 -0.59
C SER A 48 5.38 -1.01 0.65
N LEU A 49 4.92 0.24 0.77
CA LEU A 49 4.00 0.66 1.83
C LEU A 49 2.64 -0.05 1.76
N ALA A 50 2.08 -0.21 0.56
CA ALA A 50 0.82 -0.93 0.36
C ALA A 50 0.93 -2.40 0.80
N ILE A 51 2.05 -3.06 0.49
CA ILE A 51 2.36 -4.42 0.93
C ILE A 51 2.48 -4.47 2.46
N GLY A 52 3.18 -3.50 3.08
CA GLY A 52 3.29 -3.41 4.53
C GLY A 52 1.93 -3.31 5.23
N PHE A 53 1.03 -2.46 4.74
CA PHE A 53 -0.33 -2.37 5.27
C PHE A 53 -1.14 -3.65 5.09
N LEU A 54 -0.94 -4.36 3.97
CA LEU A 54 -1.60 -5.63 3.71
C LEU A 54 -1.12 -6.72 4.67
N ILE A 55 0.18 -6.78 4.96
CA ILE A 55 0.77 -7.70 5.95
C ILE A 55 0.20 -7.40 7.34
N VAL A 56 0.14 -6.13 7.75
CA VAL A 56 -0.44 -5.72 9.03
C VAL A 56 -1.93 -6.08 9.13
N ALA A 57 -2.69 -5.88 8.04
CA ALA A 57 -4.09 -6.29 7.98
C ALA A 57 -4.23 -7.80 8.17
N ILE A 58 -3.49 -8.61 7.41
CA ILE A 58 -3.48 -10.08 7.53
C ILE A 58 -3.09 -10.52 8.95
N ALA A 59 -2.05 -9.92 9.53
CA ALA A 59 -1.64 -10.22 10.89
C ALA A 59 -2.77 -9.93 11.89
N CYS A 60 -3.51 -8.82 11.73
CA CYS A 60 -4.66 -8.53 12.57
C CYS A 60 -5.79 -9.59 12.48
N PHE A 61 -5.96 -10.23 11.31
CA PHE A 61 -6.98 -11.25 11.13
C PHE A 61 -6.55 -12.64 11.60
N PHE A 62 -5.30 -13.02 11.37
CA PHE A 62 -4.81 -14.39 11.52
C PHE A 62 -3.82 -14.61 12.67
N VAL A 63 -3.13 -13.56 13.14
CA VAL A 63 -2.22 -13.68 14.28
C VAL A 63 -3.02 -13.43 15.55
N ASP A 64 -3.27 -14.50 16.29
CA ASP A 64 -3.86 -14.39 17.62
C ASP A 64 -2.80 -13.97 18.64
N ILE A 65 -2.57 -12.66 18.74
CA ILE A 65 -1.61 -12.06 19.69
C ILE A 65 -1.95 -12.41 21.16
N SER A 66 -3.17 -12.88 21.45
CA SER A 66 -3.55 -13.33 22.79
C SER A 66 -2.95 -14.69 23.20
N SER A 67 -2.27 -15.43 22.30
CA SER A 67 -1.57 -16.66 22.69
C SER A 67 -0.12 -16.43 23.14
N LEU A 68 0.36 -15.18 23.10
CA LEU A 68 1.73 -14.79 23.43
C LEU A 68 1.86 -14.18 24.84
N TYR A 69 0.76 -14.13 25.61
CA TYR A 69 0.75 -13.66 27.00
C TYR A 69 0.01 -14.66 27.90
#